data_AF-C6IWU7-F1
#
_entry.id   AF-C6IWU7-F1
#
_cell.length_a   1.000
_cell.length_b   1.000
_cell.length_c   1.000
_cell.angle_alpha   90.00
_cell.angle_beta   90.00
_cell.angle_gamma   90.00
#
_symmetry.space_group_name_H-M   'P 1'
#
loop_
_entity.id
_entity.type
_entity.pdbx_description
1 polymer ?
#
loop_
_entity_poly.entity_id
_entity_poly.type
_entity_poly.pdbx_seq_one_letter_code
_entity_poly.pdbx_strand_id
1 'polypeptide(L)'
;MVAVLAGCAPQNAHQATTTADMRTNGSWWTSNVVYYFSLALDTFAEWFNGAYGIAILIMVLIVRTLILPLTLKQVKSSKAMQAIQPQLQKIREQYKDNPEKQQQETMKLFQEHKVNPMAGCFPLLIQMPVFIALYNSIYYNSAIREHSFLWLQLGEPDKLFILPAIAAITTFIQTKMMSSMNPQGMQGPMAFMMWVYPILIFVMAYNFAAALPLYWIFSNLYTIAQNYFIYRKKDPALSAAAATAGGGSGSSSSSGKKRGGSNLKAGHPGRGAKEAKKSK
;
A
#
# COMPACT_ATOMS: atom_id res chain seq x y z
N MET A 1 -21.27 -9.12 17.21
CA MET A 1 -22.18 -8.13 16.59
C MET A 1 -21.54 -7.59 15.32
N VAL A 2 -21.67 -8.35 14.23
CA VAL A 2 -21.29 -7.92 12.89
C VAL A 2 -22.56 -7.35 12.28
N ALA A 3 -22.71 -6.03 12.33
CA ALA A 3 -23.74 -5.34 11.56
C ALA A 3 -23.28 -5.39 10.10
N VAL A 4 -23.77 -6.39 9.37
CA VAL A 4 -23.74 -6.44 7.92
C VAL A 4 -24.52 -5.22 7.44
N LEU A 5 -23.80 -4.18 7.01
CA LEU A 5 -24.35 -3.10 6.20
C LEU A 5 -24.70 -3.68 4.83
N ALA A 6 -25.81 -4.42 4.79
CA ALA A 6 -26.53 -4.69 3.56
C ALA A 6 -27.02 -3.32 3.06
N GLY A 7 -26.23 -2.71 2.17
CA GLY A 7 -26.69 -1.59 1.39
C GLY A 7 -27.85 -2.06 0.53
N CYS A 8 -29.07 -1.83 0.98
CA CYS A 8 -30.24 -1.81 0.11
C CYS A 8 -30.00 -0.69 -0.90
N ALA A 9 -29.47 -1.02 -2.08
CA ALA A 9 -29.54 -0.14 -3.23
C ALA A 9 -31.02 -0.09 -3.65
N PRO A 10 -31.71 1.07 -3.60
CA PRO A 10 -33.06 1.15 -4.12
C PRO A 10 -32.99 0.96 -5.63
N GLN A 11 -33.64 -0.09 -6.14
CA GLN A 11 -33.72 -0.44 -7.57
C GLN A 11 -34.58 0.54 -8.41
N ASN A 12 -34.91 1.73 -7.88
CA ASN A 12 -35.70 2.74 -8.58
C ASN A 12 -35.15 4.15 -8.31
N ALA A 13 -33.90 4.41 -8.66
CA ALA A 13 -33.42 5.77 -8.82
C ALA A 13 -33.41 6.07 -10.32
N HIS A 14 -34.27 6.99 -10.75
CA HIS A 14 -34.16 7.65 -12.05
C HIS A 14 -32.68 7.90 -12.33
N GLN A 15 -32.18 7.38 -13.45
CA GLN A 15 -30.80 7.58 -13.89
C GLN A 15 -30.58 9.08 -13.96
N ALA A 16 -29.95 9.66 -12.92
CA ALA A 16 -29.39 10.98 -13.06
C ALA A 16 -28.48 10.90 -14.29
N THR A 17 -28.74 11.75 -15.28
CA THR A 17 -27.94 11.88 -16.49
C THR A 17 -27.08 13.13 -16.39
N THR A 18 -27.54 14.14 -15.65
CA THR A 18 -26.83 15.41 -15.48
C THR A 18 -26.45 15.68 -14.03
N THR A 19 -25.45 16.54 -13.83
CA THR A 19 -25.06 17.03 -12.50
C THR A 19 -26.22 17.73 -11.78
N ALA A 20 -27.09 18.43 -12.50
CA ALA A 20 -28.25 19.10 -11.90
C ALA A 20 -29.25 18.09 -11.29
N ASP A 21 -29.49 16.97 -11.99
CA ASP A 21 -30.41 15.92 -11.52
C ASP A 21 -29.93 15.27 -10.22
N MET A 22 -28.60 15.16 -10.03
CA MET A 22 -28.02 14.62 -8.80
C MET A 22 -28.40 15.45 -7.57
N ARG A 23 -28.61 16.76 -7.73
CA ARG A 23 -29.00 17.65 -6.61
C ARG A 23 -30.44 17.41 -6.21
N THR A 24 -31.34 17.33 -7.19
CA THR A 24 -32.80 17.37 -6.98
C THR A 24 -33.38 15.98 -6.75
N ASN A 25 -32.89 14.97 -7.46
CA ASN A 25 -33.45 13.62 -7.49
C ASN A 25 -32.54 12.57 -6.82
N GLY A 26 -31.38 12.99 -6.30
CA GLY A 26 -30.40 12.13 -5.67
C GLY A 26 -30.77 11.68 -4.25
N SER A 27 -30.18 10.56 -3.81
CA SER A 27 -30.13 10.21 -2.38
C SER A 27 -29.41 11.28 -1.56
N TRP A 28 -29.50 11.24 -0.23
CA TRP A 28 -28.74 12.17 0.63
C TRP A 28 -27.24 12.22 0.26
N TRP A 29 -26.61 11.07 0.03
CA TRP A 29 -25.20 10.99 -0.39
C TRP A 29 -24.99 11.59 -1.77
N THR A 30 -25.89 11.31 -2.71
CA THR A 30 -25.80 11.81 -4.07
C THR A 30 -25.91 13.34 -4.11
N SER A 31 -26.91 13.91 -3.43
CA SER A 31 -27.17 15.35 -3.44
C SER A 31 -26.13 16.16 -2.65
N ASN A 32 -25.57 15.60 -1.57
CA ASN A 32 -24.68 16.32 -0.66
C ASN A 32 -23.18 16.04 -0.85
N VAL A 33 -22.83 14.96 -1.56
CA VAL A 33 -21.42 14.60 -1.79
C VAL A 33 -21.15 14.45 -3.28
N VAL A 34 -21.84 13.52 -3.94
CA VAL A 34 -21.58 13.18 -5.36
C VAL A 34 -21.80 14.39 -6.26
N TYR A 35 -22.85 15.17 -6.02
CA TYR A 35 -23.14 16.41 -6.74
C TYR A 35 -21.94 17.34 -6.78
N TYR A 36 -21.27 17.59 -5.65
CA TYR A 36 -20.15 18.54 -5.60
C TYR A 36 -18.91 17.99 -6.32
N PHE A 37 -18.71 16.68 -6.28
CA PHE A 37 -17.66 16.03 -7.08
C PHE A 37 -17.97 16.17 -8.58
N SER A 38 -19.21 15.91 -9.00
CA SER A 38 -19.63 16.05 -10.40
C SER A 38 -19.54 17.49 -10.88
N LEU A 39 -20.03 18.45 -10.08
CA LEU A 39 -19.95 19.88 -10.38
C LEU A 39 -18.51 20.36 -10.57
N ALA A 40 -17.62 19.94 -9.67
CA ALA A 40 -16.21 20.29 -9.78
C ALA A 40 -15.56 19.66 -11.02
N LEU A 41 -15.93 18.41 -11.38
CA LEU A 41 -15.44 17.79 -12.61
C LEU A 41 -15.93 18.52 -13.87
N ASP A 42 -17.21 18.91 -13.94
CA ASP A 42 -17.74 19.70 -15.06
C ASP A 42 -17.03 21.06 -15.14
N THR A 43 -16.87 21.74 -14.00
CA THR A 43 -16.17 23.04 -13.93
C THR A 43 -14.72 22.92 -14.41
N PHE A 44 -13.99 21.89 -13.96
CA PHE A 44 -12.61 21.67 -14.40
C PHE A 44 -12.55 21.23 -15.86
N ALA A 45 -13.54 20.50 -16.37
CA ALA A 45 -13.58 20.15 -17.78
C ALA A 45 -13.78 21.39 -18.65
N GLU A 46 -14.69 22.30 -18.26
CA GLU A 46 -14.92 23.58 -18.94
C GLU A 46 -13.64 24.42 -19.05
N TRP A 47 -12.83 24.46 -17.98
CA TRP A 47 -11.54 25.17 -18.00
C TRP A 47 -10.53 24.60 -19.02
N PHE A 48 -10.71 23.34 -19.42
CA PHE A 48 -9.81 22.62 -20.33
C PHE A 48 -10.53 22.14 -21.60
N ASN A 49 -11.45 22.96 -22.14
CA ASN A 49 -12.17 22.69 -23.39
C ASN A 49 -12.95 21.36 -23.40
N GLY A 50 -13.55 21.00 -22.25
CA GLY A 50 -14.32 19.77 -22.06
C GLY A 50 -13.48 18.54 -21.74
N ALA A 51 -12.16 18.65 -21.53
CA ALA A 51 -11.28 17.50 -21.32
C ALA A 51 -11.45 16.86 -19.93
N TYR A 52 -12.42 15.95 -19.80
CA TYR A 52 -12.73 15.30 -18.52
C TYR A 52 -11.58 14.45 -17.95
N GLY A 53 -10.68 13.93 -18.78
CA GLY A 53 -9.47 13.26 -18.28
C GLY A 53 -8.54 14.19 -17.49
N ILE A 54 -8.43 15.45 -17.93
CA ILE A 54 -7.67 16.49 -17.22
C ILE A 54 -8.43 16.95 -15.98
N ALA A 55 -9.76 17.05 -16.05
CA ALA A 55 -10.59 17.35 -14.89
C ALA A 55 -10.38 16.34 -13.75
N ILE A 56 -10.32 15.04 -14.06
CA ILE A 56 -10.02 13.97 -13.08
C ILE A 56 -8.62 14.16 -12.48
N LEU A 57 -7.60 14.49 -13.30
CA LEU A 57 -6.25 14.77 -12.80
C LEU A 57 -6.25 15.94 -11.80
N ILE A 58 -6.89 17.05 -12.15
CA ILE A 58 -6.96 18.24 -11.31
C ILE A 58 -7.70 17.94 -10.01
N MET A 59 -8.81 17.23 -10.09
CA MET A 59 -9.56 16.77 -8.93
C MET A 59 -8.66 15.96 -7.97
N VAL A 60 -7.87 15.02 -8.51
CA VAL A 60 -6.91 14.24 -7.72
C VAL A 60 -5.90 15.16 -7.03
N LEU A 61 -5.27 16.08 -7.78
CA LEU A 61 -4.25 16.98 -7.24
C LEU A 61 -4.82 17.84 -6.10
N ILE A 62 -6.03 18.39 -6.26
CA ILE A 62 -6.68 19.22 -5.24
C ILE A 62 -7.00 18.39 -4.00
N VAL A 63 -7.74 17.29 -4.14
CA VAL A 63 -8.16 16.46 -3.01
C VAL A 63 -6.94 15.92 -2.25
N ARG A 64 -5.92 15.45 -2.97
CA ARG A 64 -4.69 14.94 -2.37
C ARG A 64 -3.87 16.03 -1.67
N THR A 65 -3.85 17.25 -2.21
CA THR A 65 -3.15 18.39 -1.57
C THR A 65 -3.88 18.84 -0.32
N LEU A 66 -5.22 18.87 -0.33
CA LEU A 66 -6.02 19.20 0.86
C LEU A 66 -5.84 18.18 1.99
N ILE A 67 -5.71 16.89 1.65
CA ILE A 67 -5.51 15.80 2.62
C ILE A 67 -4.02 15.66 3.02
N LEU A 68 -3.08 16.22 2.26
CA LEU A 68 -1.64 16.13 2.51
C LEU A 68 -1.21 16.41 3.97
N PRO A 69 -1.64 17.49 4.66
CA PRO A 69 -1.24 17.70 6.06
C PRO A 69 -1.67 16.56 6.98
N LEU A 70 -2.81 15.93 6.70
CA LEU A 70 -3.27 14.75 7.41
C LEU A 70 -2.40 13.53 7.10
N THR A 71 -2.04 13.34 5.82
CA THR A 71 -1.14 12.26 5.40
C THR A 71 0.27 12.42 5.97
N LEU A 72 0.79 13.65 6.12
CA LEU A 72 2.08 13.88 6.79
C LEU A 72 2.05 13.46 8.27
N LYS A 73 0.94 13.71 8.97
CA LYS A 73 0.73 13.21 10.34
C LYS A 73 0.65 11.68 10.38
N GLN A 74 -0.03 11.05 9.42
CA GLN A 74 -0.08 9.59 9.26
C GLN A 74 1.32 8.99 9.07
N VAL A 75 2.13 9.59 8.19
CA VAL A 75 3.51 9.16 7.95
C VAL A 75 4.35 9.24 9.23
N LYS A 76 4.24 10.33 9.99
CA LYS A 76 4.94 10.47 11.28
C LYS A 76 4.56 9.35 12.24
N SER A 77 3.28 9.01 12.33
CA SER A 77 2.81 7.88 13.15
C SER A 77 3.35 6.53 12.65
N SER A 78 3.44 6.33 11.34
CA SER A 78 4.00 5.11 10.75
C SER A 78 5.50 4.96 11.04
N LYS A 79 6.27 6.05 10.99
CA LYS A 79 7.69 6.05 11.41
C LYS A 79 7.87 5.69 12.89
N ALA A 80 7.00 6.19 13.78
CA ALA A 80 7.03 5.82 15.19
C ALA A 80 6.79 4.32 15.40
N MET A 81 5.88 3.73 14.61
CA MET A 81 5.65 2.28 14.60
C MET A 81 6.88 1.49 14.12
N GLN A 82 7.61 1.99 13.14
CA GLN A 82 8.85 1.36 12.66
C GLN A 82 9.93 1.35 13.74
N ALA A 83 10.05 2.41 14.54
CA ALA A 83 11.07 2.51 15.59
C ALA A 83 10.93 1.43 16.69
N ILE A 84 9.70 0.96 16.95
CA ILE A 84 9.42 -0.07 17.98
C ILE A 84 9.41 -1.51 17.44
N GLN A 85 9.52 -1.70 16.11
CA GLN A 85 9.63 -3.03 15.49
C GLN A 85 10.67 -3.98 16.12
N PRO A 86 11.91 -3.55 16.45
CA PRO A 86 12.88 -4.46 17.05
C PRO A 86 12.44 -4.97 18.44
N GLN A 87 11.73 -4.14 19.22
CA GLN A 87 11.18 -4.54 20.51
C GLN A 87 10.01 -5.52 20.32
N LEU A 88 9.18 -5.27 19.31
CA LEU A 88 8.09 -6.17 18.92
C LEU A 88 8.61 -7.56 18.51
N GLN A 89 9.74 -7.62 17.81
CA GLN A 89 10.40 -8.88 17.45
C GLN A 89 10.91 -9.63 18.68
N LYS A 90 11.52 -8.93 19.64
CA LYS A 90 11.95 -9.55 20.92
C LYS A 90 10.78 -10.14 21.69
N ILE A 91 9.65 -9.42 21.79
CA ILE A 91 8.43 -9.94 22.41
C ILE A 91 7.93 -11.19 21.67
N ARG A 92 7.92 -11.15 20.33
CA ARG A 92 7.52 -12.30 19.52
C ARG A 92 8.40 -13.51 19.77
N GLU A 93 9.71 -13.32 19.91
CA GLU A 93 10.67 -14.39 20.17
C GLU A 93 10.61 -14.93 21.59
N GLN A 94 10.45 -14.05 22.59
CA GLN A 94 10.39 -14.41 24.00
C GLN A 94 9.12 -15.18 24.35
N TYR A 95 8.00 -14.87 23.68
CA TYR A 95 6.69 -15.46 23.96
C TYR A 95 6.15 -16.28 22.77
N LYS A 96 7.02 -16.95 21.99
CA LYS A 96 6.60 -17.80 20.84
C LYS A 96 5.54 -18.83 21.24
N ASP A 97 5.70 -19.44 22.41
CA ASP A 97 4.83 -20.51 22.90
C ASP A 97 3.63 -19.99 23.73
N ASN A 98 3.51 -18.66 23.91
CA ASN A 98 2.44 -18.06 24.71
C ASN A 98 1.81 -16.85 23.98
N PRO A 99 0.82 -17.09 23.10
CA PRO A 99 0.20 -16.03 22.30
C PRO A 99 -0.56 -15.01 23.14
N GLU A 100 -1.14 -15.39 24.28
CA GLU A 100 -1.80 -14.44 25.19
C GLU A 100 -0.81 -13.44 25.78
N LYS A 101 0.31 -13.93 26.35
CA LYS A 101 1.36 -13.03 26.87
C LYS A 101 1.99 -12.20 25.77
N GLN A 102 2.19 -12.77 24.59
CA GLN A 102 2.71 -12.04 23.43
C GLN A 102 1.79 -10.87 23.06
N GLN A 103 0.47 -11.07 23.03
CA GLN A 103 -0.50 -10.01 22.73
C GLN A 103 -0.53 -8.94 23.82
N GLN A 104 -0.50 -9.34 25.10
CA GLN A 104 -0.51 -8.42 26.24
C GLN A 104 0.74 -7.52 26.26
N GLU A 105 1.93 -8.10 26.13
CA GLU A 105 3.19 -7.35 26.12
C GLU A 105 3.30 -6.46 24.87
N THR A 106 2.80 -6.93 23.72
CA THR A 106 2.71 -6.10 22.50
C THR A 106 1.82 -4.87 22.72
N MET A 107 0.68 -5.04 23.38
CA MET A 107 -0.23 -3.92 23.68
C MET A 107 0.39 -2.94 24.69
N LYS A 108 1.05 -3.45 25.75
CA LYS A 108 1.80 -2.62 26.70
C LYS A 108 2.88 -1.81 26.01
N LEU A 109 3.65 -2.44 25.12
CA LEU A 109 4.69 -1.78 24.33
C LEU A 109 4.12 -0.60 23.52
N PHE A 110 2.97 -0.80 22.86
CA PHE A 110 2.28 0.27 22.12
C PHE A 110 1.82 1.41 23.03
N GLN A 111 1.34 1.11 24.24
CA GLN A 111 0.90 2.11 25.21
C GLN A 111 2.08 2.91 25.79
N GLU A 112 3.16 2.23 26.16
CA GLU A 112 4.39 2.86 26.69
C GLU A 112 5.00 3.83 25.69
N HIS A 113 5.06 3.43 24.41
CA HIS A 113 5.60 4.25 23.33
C HIS A 113 4.56 5.20 22.70
N LYS A 114 3.30 5.16 23.17
CA LYS A 114 2.16 5.95 22.68
C LYS A 114 1.98 5.87 21.15
N VAL A 115 2.16 4.67 20.60
CA VAL A 115 2.01 4.41 19.16
C VAL A 115 0.65 3.77 18.89
N ASN A 116 -0.10 4.29 17.92
CA ASN A 116 -1.40 3.74 17.52
C ASN A 116 -1.25 2.78 16.31
N PRO A 117 -1.57 1.47 16.43
CA PRO A 117 -1.51 0.52 15.32
C PRO A 117 -2.53 0.81 14.21
N MET A 118 -3.65 1.46 14.52
CA MET A 118 -4.68 1.82 13.56
C MET A 118 -4.30 3.02 12.68
N ALA A 119 -3.23 3.75 13.01
CA ALA A 119 -2.77 4.85 12.18
C ALA A 119 -2.35 4.41 10.76
N GLY A 120 -1.99 3.12 10.59
CA GLY A 120 -1.58 2.55 9.30
C GLY A 120 -2.73 2.32 8.31
N CYS A 121 -3.97 2.08 8.79
CA CYS A 121 -5.14 1.86 7.92
C CYS A 121 -5.94 3.15 7.66
N PHE A 122 -5.62 4.23 8.36
CA PHE A 122 -6.27 5.53 8.22
C PHE A 122 -6.27 6.12 6.80
N PRO A 123 -5.20 5.97 5.97
CA PRO A 123 -5.26 6.38 4.57
C PRO A 123 -6.39 5.68 3.79
N LEU A 124 -6.60 4.39 4.05
CA LEU A 124 -7.64 3.60 3.37
C LEU A 124 -9.04 4.12 3.76
N LEU A 125 -9.26 4.41 5.03
CA LEU A 125 -10.56 4.89 5.54
C LEU A 125 -10.98 6.23 4.93
N ILE A 126 -10.03 7.15 4.72
CA ILE A 126 -10.31 8.44 4.07
C ILE A 126 -10.47 8.27 2.55
N GLN A 127 -9.68 7.36 1.96
CA GLN A 127 -9.67 7.12 0.53
C GLN A 127 -10.98 6.50 0.03
N MET A 128 -11.61 5.62 0.80
CA MET A 128 -12.84 4.93 0.38
C MET A 128 -14.01 5.88 0.08
N PRO A 129 -14.39 6.84 0.96
CA PRO A 129 -15.45 7.81 0.65
C PRO A 129 -15.16 8.67 -0.59
N VAL A 130 -13.91 9.13 -0.74
CA VAL A 130 -13.49 9.93 -1.90
C VAL A 130 -13.61 9.13 -3.20
N PHE A 131 -13.19 7.86 -3.16
CA PHE A 131 -13.32 6.95 -4.28
C PHE A 131 -14.78 6.71 -4.67
N ILE A 132 -15.65 6.44 -3.69
CA ILE A 132 -17.09 6.22 -3.91
C ILE A 132 -17.74 7.49 -4.49
N ALA A 133 -17.39 8.66 -3.97
CA ALA A 133 -17.92 9.93 -4.46
C ALA A 133 -17.54 10.16 -5.93
N LEU A 134 -16.27 9.95 -6.28
CA LEU A 134 -15.79 10.10 -7.65
C LEU A 134 -16.37 9.05 -8.61
N TYR A 135 -16.46 7.80 -8.16
CA TYR A 135 -17.08 6.73 -8.95
C TYR A 135 -18.53 7.09 -9.28
N ASN A 136 -19.31 7.48 -8.28
CA ASN A 136 -20.71 7.85 -8.47
C ASN A 136 -20.85 9.10 -9.35
N SER A 137 -19.93 10.08 -9.27
CA SER A 137 -20.01 11.27 -10.12
C SER A 137 -19.79 10.92 -11.59
N ILE A 138 -18.86 10.01 -11.88
CA ILE A 138 -18.66 9.49 -13.24
C ILE A 138 -19.87 8.66 -13.66
N TYR A 139 -20.35 7.74 -12.82
CA TYR A 139 -21.43 6.83 -13.16
C TYR A 139 -22.76 7.56 -13.47
N TYR A 140 -23.10 8.58 -12.69
CA TYR A 140 -24.33 9.34 -12.87
C TYR A 140 -24.22 10.53 -13.84
N ASN A 141 -23.02 10.91 -14.29
CA ASN A 141 -22.89 12.03 -15.24
C ASN A 141 -22.64 11.49 -16.65
N SER A 142 -23.63 11.61 -17.53
CA SER A 142 -23.50 11.12 -18.92
C SER A 142 -22.44 11.87 -19.71
N ALA A 143 -22.25 13.17 -19.45
CA ALA A 143 -21.22 13.97 -20.12
C ALA A 143 -19.82 13.42 -19.85
N ILE A 144 -19.58 12.90 -18.65
CA ILE A 144 -18.31 12.24 -18.31
C ILE A 144 -18.22 10.87 -18.97
N ARG A 145 -19.29 10.06 -18.89
CA ARG A 145 -19.28 8.67 -19.41
C ARG A 145 -19.04 8.60 -20.91
N GLU A 146 -19.67 9.51 -21.65
CA GLU A 146 -19.64 9.52 -23.12
C GLU A 146 -18.39 10.22 -23.68
N HIS A 147 -17.62 10.89 -22.81
CA HIS A 147 -16.42 11.60 -23.24
C HIS A 147 -15.25 10.65 -23.51
N SER A 148 -14.55 10.93 -24.61
CA SER A 148 -13.32 10.26 -24.97
C SER A 148 -12.10 11.03 -24.45
N PHE A 149 -11.12 10.31 -23.91
CA PHE A 149 -9.85 10.88 -23.49
C PHE A 149 -8.70 9.97 -23.92
N LEU A 150 -7.79 10.50 -24.76
CA LEU A 150 -6.77 9.69 -25.43
C LEU A 150 -7.43 8.58 -26.28
N TRP A 151 -7.14 7.31 -26.02
CA TRP A 151 -7.79 6.14 -26.65
C TRP A 151 -8.96 5.59 -25.83
N LEU A 152 -9.32 6.23 -24.72
CA LEU A 152 -10.27 5.73 -23.74
C LEU A 152 -11.65 6.33 -23.95
N GLN A 153 -12.68 5.53 -23.69
CA GLN A 153 -14.02 6.02 -23.40
C GLN A 153 -14.21 5.98 -21.89
N LEU A 154 -14.39 7.15 -21.26
CA LEU A 154 -14.30 7.26 -19.80
C LEU A 154 -15.36 6.45 -19.04
N GLY A 155 -16.53 6.22 -19.65
CA GLY A 155 -17.62 5.42 -19.11
C GLY A 155 -17.55 3.92 -19.42
N GLU A 156 -16.66 3.47 -20.32
CA GLU A 156 -16.51 2.06 -20.69
C GLU A 156 -15.18 1.47 -20.19
N PRO A 157 -15.08 0.15 -19.98
CA PRO A 157 -13.79 -0.49 -19.71
C PRO A 157 -12.80 -0.32 -20.86
N ASP A 158 -11.50 -0.21 -20.55
CA ASP A 158 -10.43 -0.15 -21.55
C ASP A 158 -10.21 -1.51 -22.23
N LYS A 159 -10.62 -1.61 -23.49
CA LYS A 159 -10.53 -2.84 -24.30
C LYS A 159 -9.08 -3.19 -24.69
N LEU A 160 -8.14 -2.24 -24.60
CA LEU A 160 -6.74 -2.47 -24.96
C LEU A 160 -5.89 -2.98 -23.79
N PHE A 161 -6.46 -3.09 -22.58
CA PHE A 161 -5.76 -3.50 -21.35
C PHE A 161 -4.55 -2.63 -20.95
N ILE A 162 -4.31 -1.53 -21.67
CA ILE A 162 -3.18 -0.62 -21.42
C ILE A 162 -3.39 0.07 -20.07
N LEU A 163 -4.60 0.56 -19.82
CA LEU A 163 -4.92 1.30 -18.61
C LEU A 163 -4.90 0.42 -17.35
N PRO A 164 -5.53 -0.78 -17.33
CA PRO A 164 -5.34 -1.74 -16.24
C PRO A 164 -3.88 -2.10 -15.98
N ALA A 165 -3.07 -2.29 -17.03
CA ALA A 165 -1.64 -2.59 -16.89
C ALA A 165 -0.88 -1.45 -16.22
N ILE A 166 -1.10 -0.20 -16.65
CA ILE A 166 -0.47 0.98 -16.04
C ILE A 166 -0.95 1.16 -14.59
N ALA A 167 -2.23 0.94 -14.30
CA ALA A 167 -2.76 1.00 -12.94
C ALA A 167 -2.09 -0.03 -12.02
N ALA A 168 -1.89 -1.27 -12.50
CA ALA A 168 -1.19 -2.31 -11.75
C ALA A 168 0.29 -1.99 -11.54
N ILE A 169 0.99 -1.52 -12.59
CA ILE A 169 2.41 -1.13 -12.52
C ILE A 169 2.61 0.02 -11.53
N THR A 170 1.80 1.08 -11.64
CA THR A 170 1.90 2.23 -10.72
C THR A 170 1.58 1.84 -9.29
N THR A 171 0.60 0.96 -9.07
CA THR A 171 0.28 0.40 -7.75
C THR A 171 1.45 -0.40 -7.19
N PHE A 172 2.09 -1.23 -8.02
CA PHE A 172 3.26 -1.99 -7.61
C PHE A 172 4.43 -1.07 -7.22
N ILE A 173 4.74 -0.06 -8.03
CA ILE A 173 5.79 0.93 -7.73
C ILE A 173 5.47 1.66 -6.41
N GLN A 174 4.24 2.13 -6.26
CA GLN A 174 3.76 2.83 -5.07
C GLN A 174 3.86 1.96 -3.81
N THR A 175 3.40 0.70 -3.89
CA THR A 175 3.46 -0.27 -2.78
C THR A 175 4.90 -0.66 -2.45
N LYS A 176 5.76 -0.89 -3.47
CA LYS A 176 7.18 -1.24 -3.28
C LYS A 176 7.96 -0.13 -2.59
N MET A 177 7.71 1.11 -2.98
CA MET A 177 8.31 2.28 -2.33
C MET A 177 7.87 2.37 -0.86
N MET A 178 6.60 2.09 -0.55
CA MET A 178 6.12 2.02 0.84
C MET A 178 6.71 0.84 1.62
N SER A 179 6.87 -0.32 0.99
CA SER A 179 7.47 -1.54 1.58
C SER A 179 8.93 -1.33 1.98
N SER A 180 9.69 -0.57 1.18
CA SER A 180 11.07 -0.22 1.51
C SER A 180 11.21 0.55 2.83
N MET A 181 10.12 1.16 3.31
CA MET A 181 10.08 1.87 4.59
C MET A 181 9.76 0.95 5.77
N ASN A 182 9.09 -0.17 5.55
CA ASN A 182 8.74 -1.11 6.62
C ASN A 182 9.08 -2.57 6.24
N PRO A 183 10.36 -2.87 5.97
CA PRO A 183 10.77 -4.18 5.46
C PRO A 183 10.45 -5.33 6.43
N GLN A 184 10.43 -5.09 7.76
CA GLN A 184 10.06 -6.11 8.75
C GLN A 184 8.56 -6.18 9.04
N GLY A 185 7.77 -5.13 8.79
CA GLY A 185 6.30 -5.21 8.81
C GLY A 185 5.73 -6.00 7.63
N MET A 186 6.57 -6.28 6.63
CA MET A 186 6.28 -7.07 5.43
C MET A 186 6.81 -8.50 5.57
N GLN A 187 6.56 -9.14 6.72
CA GLN A 187 6.80 -10.57 6.91
C GLN A 187 5.47 -11.30 7.05
N GLY A 188 5.39 -12.53 6.52
CA GLY A 188 4.16 -13.33 6.56
C GLY A 188 3.08 -12.84 5.57
N PRO A 189 1.78 -12.91 5.93
CA PRO A 189 0.66 -12.60 5.03
C PRO A 189 0.69 -11.20 4.39
N MET A 190 1.32 -10.20 5.04
CA MET A 190 1.43 -8.84 4.50
C MET A 190 2.40 -8.74 3.32
N ALA A 191 3.45 -9.59 3.26
CA ALA A 191 4.37 -9.63 2.13
C ALA A 191 3.69 -10.12 0.85
N PHE A 192 2.83 -11.12 1.00
CA PHE A 192 2.02 -11.68 -0.08
C PHE A 192 1.08 -10.61 -0.67
N MET A 193 0.53 -9.76 0.19
CA MET A 193 -0.36 -8.67 -0.22
C MET A 193 0.32 -7.66 -1.16
N MET A 194 1.64 -7.43 -1.07
CA MET A 194 2.36 -6.56 -2.04
C MET A 194 2.36 -7.11 -3.46
N TRP A 195 2.42 -8.43 -3.61
CA TRP A 195 2.44 -9.07 -4.93
C TRP A 195 1.04 -9.29 -5.48
N VAL A 196 0.07 -9.60 -4.60
CA VAL A 196 -1.32 -9.84 -5.00
C VAL A 196 -2.08 -8.55 -5.25
N TYR A 197 -1.82 -7.48 -4.49
CA TYR A 197 -2.59 -6.24 -4.59
C TYR A 197 -2.55 -5.60 -6.00
N PRO A 198 -1.39 -5.50 -6.68
CA PRO A 198 -1.35 -5.04 -8.08
C PRO A 198 -2.14 -5.92 -9.05
N ILE A 199 -2.15 -7.25 -8.84
CA ILE A 199 -2.91 -8.19 -9.66
C ILE A 199 -4.41 -7.98 -9.44
N LEU A 200 -4.84 -7.78 -8.19
CA LEU A 200 -6.21 -7.45 -7.86
C LEU A 200 -6.64 -6.14 -8.54
N ILE A 201 -5.80 -5.10 -8.47
CA ILE A 201 -6.06 -3.84 -9.15
C ILE A 201 -6.15 -4.02 -10.67
N PHE A 202 -5.32 -4.87 -11.29
CA PHE A 202 -5.43 -5.18 -12.72
C PHE A 202 -6.80 -5.78 -13.06
N VAL A 203 -7.20 -6.85 -12.37
CA VAL A 203 -8.47 -7.55 -12.61
C VAL A 203 -9.66 -6.62 -12.35
N MET A 204 -9.57 -5.80 -11.30
CA MET A 204 -10.56 -4.80 -10.97
C MET A 204 -10.67 -3.75 -12.09
N ALA A 205 -9.54 -3.13 -12.45
CA ALA A 205 -9.47 -2.10 -13.48
C ALA A 205 -9.95 -2.58 -14.85
N TYR A 206 -9.78 -3.86 -15.16
CA TYR A 206 -10.30 -4.46 -16.37
C TYR A 206 -11.84 -4.48 -16.45
N ASN A 207 -12.52 -4.63 -15.32
CA ASN A 207 -13.99 -4.72 -15.28
C ASN A 207 -14.70 -3.37 -15.10
N PHE A 208 -13.96 -2.31 -14.76
CA PHE A 208 -14.52 -1.00 -14.46
C PHE A 208 -14.34 0.01 -15.60
N ALA A 209 -15.19 1.03 -15.60
CA ALA A 209 -15.12 2.17 -16.52
C ALA A 209 -13.74 2.86 -16.47
N ALA A 210 -13.18 3.26 -17.61
CA ALA A 210 -11.80 3.73 -17.75
C ALA A 210 -11.46 4.94 -16.86
N ALA A 211 -12.43 5.77 -16.51
CA ALA A 211 -12.22 6.88 -15.59
C ALA A 211 -11.73 6.43 -14.19
N LEU A 212 -12.12 5.24 -13.73
CA LEU A 212 -11.70 4.69 -12.43
C LEU A 212 -10.21 4.29 -12.42
N PRO A 213 -9.70 3.45 -13.35
CA PRO A 213 -8.27 3.20 -13.48
C PRO A 213 -7.45 4.45 -13.76
N LEU A 214 -7.98 5.39 -14.55
CA LEU A 214 -7.32 6.67 -14.79
C LEU A 214 -7.13 7.46 -13.49
N TYR A 215 -8.17 7.53 -12.65
CA TYR A 215 -8.08 8.10 -11.31
C TYR A 215 -7.02 7.40 -10.45
N TRP A 216 -7.02 6.05 -10.41
CA TRP A 216 -6.01 5.30 -9.64
C TRP A 216 -4.59 5.65 -10.07
N ILE A 217 -4.34 5.73 -11.37
CA ILE A 217 -3.02 6.07 -11.92
C ILE A 217 -2.60 7.46 -11.42
N PHE A 218 -3.43 8.48 -11.59
CA PHE A 218 -3.09 9.83 -11.10
C PHE A 218 -2.88 9.86 -9.58
N SER A 219 -3.69 9.15 -8.83
CA SER A 219 -3.61 9.04 -7.37
C SER A 219 -2.32 8.36 -6.91
N ASN A 220 -1.90 7.31 -7.62
CA ASN A 220 -0.63 6.61 -7.41
C ASN A 220 0.56 7.50 -7.76
N LEU A 221 0.51 8.19 -8.90
CA LEU A 221 1.57 9.10 -9.33
C LEU A 221 1.77 10.24 -8.33
N TYR A 222 0.68 10.83 -7.83
CA TYR A 222 0.75 11.82 -6.75
C TYR A 222 1.40 11.23 -5.50
N THR A 223 0.98 10.02 -5.09
CA THR A 223 1.54 9.36 -3.90
C THR A 223 3.02 9.03 -4.08
N ILE A 224 3.43 8.60 -5.27
CA ILE A 224 4.82 8.36 -5.63
C ILE A 224 5.63 9.64 -5.51
N ALA A 225 5.18 10.74 -6.11
CA ALA A 225 5.83 12.04 -6.00
C ALA A 225 5.91 12.51 -4.54
N GLN A 226 4.79 12.46 -3.81
CA GLN A 226 4.71 12.83 -2.41
C GLN A 226 5.72 12.05 -1.56
N ASN A 227 5.71 10.72 -1.64
CA ASN A 227 6.62 9.87 -0.88
C ASN A 227 8.07 10.11 -1.30
N TYR A 228 8.35 10.28 -2.59
CA TYR A 228 9.68 10.64 -3.06
C TYR A 228 10.22 11.90 -2.34
N PHE A 229 9.40 12.95 -2.20
CA PHE A 229 9.81 14.15 -1.46
C PHE A 229 9.92 13.95 0.05
N ILE A 230 9.00 13.20 0.67
CA ILE A 230 9.03 12.93 2.11
C ILE A 230 10.26 12.10 2.51
N TYR A 231 10.73 11.19 1.65
CA TYR A 231 11.75 10.19 1.99
C TYR A 231 13.10 10.38 1.28
N ARG A 232 13.31 11.47 0.52
CA ARG A 232 14.62 11.79 -0.10
C ARG A 232 15.76 11.92 0.91
N LYS A 233 15.46 12.17 2.19
CA LYS A 233 16.43 12.03 3.29
C LYS A 233 16.36 10.61 3.83
N LYS A 234 17.37 9.79 3.54
CA LYS A 234 17.56 8.49 4.20
C LYS A 234 17.68 8.73 5.70
N ASP A 235 16.62 8.46 6.47
CA ASP A 235 16.72 8.47 7.93
C ASP A 235 17.70 7.35 8.33
N PRO A 236 18.79 7.65 9.07
CA PRO A 236 19.79 6.65 9.49
C PRO A 236 19.17 5.44 10.22
N ALA A 237 18.03 5.65 10.89
CA ALA A 237 17.26 4.62 11.59
C ALA A 237 16.71 3.51 10.66
N LEU A 238 16.35 3.83 9.41
CA LEU A 238 15.91 2.84 8.41
C LEU A 238 17.06 1.97 7.91
N SER A 239 18.26 2.56 7.79
CA SER A 239 19.47 1.85 7.37
C SER A 239 19.97 0.87 8.45
N ALA A 240 19.83 1.23 9.72
CA ALA A 240 20.20 0.36 10.84
C ALA A 240 19.26 -0.85 10.99
N ALA A 241 17.95 -0.66 10.80
CA ALA A 241 16.95 -1.74 10.83
C ALA A 241 17.08 -2.72 9.64
N ALA A 242 17.49 -2.22 8.47
CA ALA A 242 17.79 -3.08 7.30
C ALA A 242 19.10 -3.87 7.49
N ALA A 243 20.11 -3.28 8.14
CA ALA A 243 21.40 -3.93 8.38
C ALA A 243 21.32 -5.09 9.39
N THR A 244 20.47 -4.98 10.42
CA THR A 244 20.27 -6.07 11.40
C THR A 244 19.49 -7.26 10.82
N ALA A 245 18.71 -7.07 9.76
CA ALA A 245 17.97 -8.13 9.09
C ALA A 245 18.81 -8.99 8.13
N GLY A 246 19.94 -8.47 7.64
CA GLY A 246 20.82 -9.18 6.70
C GLY A 246 21.81 -10.16 7.34
N GLY A 247 21.94 -10.17 8.67
CA GLY A 247 22.95 -10.96 9.39
C GLY A 247 22.52 -12.38 9.76
N GLY A 248 21.32 -12.82 9.38
CA GLY A 248 20.67 -14.03 9.89
C GLY A 248 20.45 -15.14 8.86
N SER A 249 21.42 -15.45 7.99
CA SER A 249 21.39 -16.74 7.28
C SER A 249 22.78 -17.20 6.83
N GLY A 250 23.25 -18.31 7.42
CA GLY A 250 24.17 -19.23 6.75
C GLY A 250 25.62 -19.26 7.22
N SER A 251 25.87 -19.74 8.46
CA SER A 251 27.13 -20.42 8.79
C SER A 251 26.80 -21.74 9.48
N SER A 252 26.34 -22.70 8.68
CA SER A 252 26.35 -24.10 9.06
C SER A 252 26.38 -24.97 7.80
N SER A 253 27.58 -25.30 7.34
CA SER A 253 27.78 -26.47 6.49
C SER A 253 29.11 -27.12 6.84
N SER A 254 29.05 -28.12 7.73
CA SER A 254 30.09 -29.13 7.83
C SER A 254 29.77 -30.31 6.90
N SER A 255 30.83 -30.85 6.31
CA SER A 255 30.97 -32.20 5.72
C SER A 255 30.40 -32.46 4.32
N GLY A 256 31.32 -32.72 3.38
CA GLY A 256 31.03 -33.14 2.00
C GLY A 256 32.30 -33.52 1.23
N LYS A 257 32.96 -34.59 1.69
CA LYS A 257 34.16 -35.26 1.12
C LYS A 257 34.04 -35.55 -0.39
N LYS A 258 34.98 -35.07 -1.22
CA LYS A 258 35.42 -35.77 -2.46
C LYS A 258 36.83 -35.36 -2.96
N ARG A 259 37.62 -36.42 -3.13
CA ARG A 259 38.99 -36.65 -3.66
C ARG A 259 39.54 -35.67 -4.71
N GLY A 260 40.87 -35.45 -4.63
CA GLY A 260 41.76 -35.47 -5.80
C GLY A 260 42.93 -34.47 -5.77
N GLY A 261 44.17 -34.96 -5.78
CA GLY A 261 45.28 -34.27 -6.45
C GLY A 261 46.46 -33.73 -5.63
N SER A 262 47.47 -34.59 -5.48
CA SER A 262 48.92 -34.32 -5.59
C SER A 262 49.65 -33.31 -4.69
N ASN A 263 50.67 -33.87 -4.01
CA ASN A 263 52.01 -33.33 -3.76
C ASN A 263 52.17 -32.05 -2.93
N LEU A 264 52.83 -32.19 -1.77
CA LEU A 264 54.21 -31.71 -1.58
C LEU A 264 54.79 -32.12 -0.21
N LYS A 265 55.80 -32.98 -0.29
CA LYS A 265 57.05 -33.08 0.49
C LYS A 265 57.11 -32.74 2.00
N ALA A 266 57.54 -33.77 2.73
CA ALA A 266 58.72 -33.84 3.61
C ALA A 266 58.64 -33.31 5.06
N GLY A 267 59.04 -34.17 6.01
CA GLY A 267 59.71 -33.71 7.25
C GLY A 267 59.39 -34.45 8.57
N HIS A 268 59.86 -35.70 8.72
CA HIS A 268 60.32 -36.42 9.93
C HIS A 268 59.50 -36.52 11.26
N PRO A 269 59.62 -37.64 12.02
CA PRO A 269 58.78 -37.95 13.17
C PRO A 269 59.49 -37.82 14.54
N GLY A 270 58.73 -37.48 15.59
CA GLY A 270 59.11 -37.70 17.00
C GLY A 270 57.83 -37.84 17.84
N ARG A 271 57.38 -39.04 18.21
CA ARG A 271 57.70 -39.86 19.41
C ARG A 271 57.43 -39.17 20.76
N GLY A 272 56.55 -39.78 21.56
CA GLY A 272 56.34 -39.54 23.01
C GLY A 272 54.87 -39.22 23.33
N ALA A 273 53.99 -40.17 23.68
CA ALA A 273 53.90 -40.97 24.92
C ALA A 273 53.36 -40.18 26.15
N LYS A 274 52.39 -40.82 26.82
CA LYS A 274 51.95 -40.71 28.23
C LYS A 274 50.82 -39.72 28.59
N GLU A 275 49.67 -40.26 28.99
CA GLU A 275 49.15 -40.43 30.38
C GLU A 275 48.43 -39.16 30.86
N ALA A 276 47.09 -39.17 31.00
CA ALA A 276 46.27 -39.70 32.09
C ALA A 276 46.21 -38.80 33.36
N LYS A 277 45.00 -38.81 33.96
CA LYS A 277 44.52 -38.15 35.21
C LYS A 277 44.05 -36.68 35.04
N LYS A 278 42.77 -36.34 35.23
CA LYS A 278 41.79 -36.55 36.33
C LYS A 278 42.17 -35.80 37.61
N SER A 279 41.32 -34.82 37.97
CA SER A 279 41.07 -34.16 39.27
C SER A 279 40.83 -32.67 38.96
N LYS A 280 39.78 -31.98 39.41
CA LYS A 280 38.71 -32.22 40.38
C LYS A 280 37.57 -31.26 40.02
#